data_AF-A0A6M0BRK7-F1
#
_entry.id   AF-A0A6M0BRK7-F1
#
_cell.length_a   1.000
_cell.length_b   1.000
_cell.length_c   1.000
_cell.angle_alpha   90.00
_cell.angle_beta   90.00
_cell.angle_gamma   90.00
#
_symmetry.space_group_name_H-M   'P 1'
#
loop_
_entity.id
_entity.type
_entity.pdbx_description
1 polymer ?
#
loop_
_entity_poly.entity_id
_entity_poly.type
_entity_poly.pdbx_seq_one_letter_code
_entity_poly.pdbx_strand_id
1 'polypeptide(L)'
;MWKINGKSWSNKLRKLAIKYRNICHDWQFNDEQRFALRDYYYANGLLLNCLNSDFYVSREVRQEIEDILLLPTAEIEKRNSASF
;
A
#
# COMPACT_ATOMS: atom_id res chain seq x y z
N MET A 1 -1.72 13.40 31.56
CA MET A 1 -2.49 13.75 30.34
C MET A 1 -2.48 12.61 29.30
N TRP A 2 -1.32 12.18 28.80
CA TRP A 2 -1.24 11.05 27.84
C TRP A 2 -1.76 9.72 28.41
N LYS A 3 -1.37 9.33 29.64
CA LYS A 3 -1.82 8.08 30.28
C LYS A 3 -3.34 7.96 30.44
N ILE A 4 -4.06 9.08 30.43
CA ILE A 4 -5.52 9.12 30.64
C ILE A 4 -6.24 9.21 29.28
N ASN A 5 -5.74 10.05 28.36
CA ASN A 5 -6.47 10.38 27.13
C ASN A 5 -5.91 9.73 25.85
N GLY A 6 -4.72 9.11 25.90
CA GLY A 6 -4.02 8.60 24.72
C GLY A 6 -4.87 7.63 23.90
N LYS A 7 -5.59 6.70 24.55
CA LYS A 7 -6.48 5.75 23.87
C LYS A 7 -7.62 6.47 23.12
N SER A 8 -8.21 7.50 23.73
CA SER A 8 -9.28 8.29 23.11
C SER A 8 -8.77 9.05 21.88
N TRP A 9 -7.60 9.68 21.99
CA TRP A 9 -6.97 10.40 20.89
C TRP A 9 -6.57 9.47 19.75
N SER A 10 -5.95 8.33 20.04
CA SER A 10 -5.62 7.31 19.02
C SER A 10 -6.86 6.80 18.29
N ASN A 11 -7.97 6.58 19.02
CA ASN A 11 -9.22 6.17 18.40
C ASN A 11 -9.82 7.27 17.50
N LYS A 12 -9.76 8.54 17.92
CA LYS A 12 -10.21 9.67 17.10
C LYS A 12 -9.36 9.81 15.84
N LEU A 13 -8.03 9.71 15.98
CA LEU A 13 -7.10 9.75 14.86
C LEU A 13 -7.36 8.60 13.88
N ARG A 14 -7.51 7.37 14.38
CA ARG A 14 -7.83 6.20 13.57
C ARG A 14 -9.12 6.40 12.76
N LYS A 15 -10.19 6.92 13.38
CA LYS A 15 -11.45 7.22 12.68
C LYS A 15 -11.26 8.25 11.56
N LEU A 16 -10.49 9.30 11.81
CA LEU A 16 -10.18 10.33 10.80
C LEU A 16 -9.33 9.75 9.67
N ALA A 17 -8.33 8.92 10.00
CA ALA A 17 -7.45 8.28 9.04
C ALA A 17 -8.22 7.31 8.13
N ILE A 18 -9.12 6.50 8.69
CA ILE A 18 -10.02 5.64 7.92
C ILE A 18 -10.90 6.49 7.00
N LYS A 19 -11.56 7.52 7.53
CA LYS A 19 -12.52 8.33 6.77
C LYS A 19 -11.89 9.12 5.62
N TYR A 20 -10.73 9.75 5.85
CA TYR A 20 -10.16 10.74 4.93
C TYR A 20 -8.91 10.27 4.19
N ARG A 21 -8.37 9.10 4.55
CA ARG A 21 -7.15 8.53 3.95
C ARG A 21 -7.27 7.05 3.62
N ASN A 22 -8.36 6.38 4.03
CA ASN A 22 -8.56 4.95 3.83
C ASN A 22 -7.41 4.08 4.40
N ILE A 23 -6.80 4.53 5.51
CA ILE A 23 -5.71 3.84 6.20
C ILE A 23 -6.11 3.51 7.64
N CYS A 24 -5.33 2.65 8.31
CA CYS A 24 -5.55 2.21 9.70
C CYS A 24 -6.78 1.31 9.92
N HIS A 25 -7.32 0.72 8.85
CA HIS A 25 -8.30 -0.35 8.95
C HIS A 25 -7.74 -1.55 9.72
N ASP A 26 -8.63 -2.25 10.40
CA ASP A 26 -8.32 -3.57 10.95
C ASP A 26 -8.85 -4.60 9.97
N TRP A 27 -7.97 -4.98 9.04
CA TRP A 27 -8.30 -5.87 7.92
C TRP A 27 -8.48 -7.34 8.34
N GLN A 28 -8.15 -7.68 9.60
CA GLN A 28 -8.31 -9.04 10.13
C GLN A 28 -7.62 -10.13 9.27
N PHE A 29 -6.49 -9.80 8.66
CA PHE A 29 -5.74 -10.76 7.83
C PHE A 29 -5.25 -11.95 8.64
N ASN A 30 -5.41 -13.14 8.07
CA ASN A 30 -4.78 -14.36 8.56
C ASN A 30 -3.27 -14.35 8.26
N ASP A 31 -2.53 -15.32 8.79
CA ASP A 31 -1.07 -15.35 8.66
C ASP A 31 -0.62 -15.51 7.21
N GLU A 32 -1.29 -16.35 6.43
CA GLU A 32 -0.99 -16.54 5.00
C GLU A 32 -1.13 -15.23 4.20
N GLN A 33 -2.20 -14.47 4.44
CA GLN A 33 -2.44 -13.17 3.81
C GLN A 33 -1.37 -12.14 4.23
N ARG A 34 -0.96 -12.14 5.50
CA ARG A 34 0.13 -11.26 5.97
C ARG A 34 1.46 -11.62 5.31
N PHE A 35 1.75 -12.91 5.16
CA PHE A 35 2.96 -13.36 4.47
C PHE A 35 2.93 -12.98 2.99
N ALA A 36 1.80 -13.19 2.31
CA ALA A 36 1.66 -12.78 0.90
C ALA A 36 1.89 -11.27 0.71
N LEU A 37 1.32 -10.42 1.59
CA LEU A 37 1.54 -8.97 1.55
C LEU A 37 3.00 -8.59 1.83
N ARG A 38 3.63 -9.26 2.79
CA ARG A 38 5.04 -9.05 3.13
C ARG A 38 5.95 -9.42 1.96
N ASP A 39 5.70 -10.57 1.34
CA ASP A 39 6.51 -11.08 0.24
C ASP A 39 6.33 -10.20 -1.01
N TYR A 40 5.10 -9.74 -1.29
CA TYR A 40 4.81 -8.72 -2.31
C TYR A 40 5.60 -7.43 -2.06
N TYR A 41 5.58 -6.92 -0.83
CA TYR A 41 6.34 -5.71 -0.45
C TYR A 41 7.85 -5.88 -0.66
N TYR A 42 8.43 -7.00 -0.23
CA TYR A 42 9.87 -7.25 -0.40
C TYR A 42 10.27 -7.44 -1.86
N ALA A 43 9.50 -8.20 -2.64
CA ALA A 43 9.76 -8.40 -4.06
C ALA A 43 9.73 -7.07 -4.81
N ASN A 44 8.74 -6.22 -4.52
CA ASN A 44 8.62 -4.90 -5.13
C ASN A 44 9.76 -3.96 -4.71
N GLY A 45 10.16 -4.00 -3.43
CA GLY A 45 11.32 -3.24 -2.95
C GLY A 45 12.62 -3.67 -3.63
N LEU A 46 12.83 -4.97 -3.85
CA LEU A 46 13.97 -5.48 -4.60
C LEU A 46 13.94 -4.98 -6.05
N LEU A 47 12.78 -5.06 -6.72
CA LEU A 47 12.63 -4.60 -8.10
C LEU A 47 12.93 -3.11 -8.24
N LEU A 48 12.44 -2.29 -7.29
CA LEU A 48 12.74 -0.86 -7.26
C LEU A 48 14.25 -0.58 -7.07
N ASN A 49 14.92 -1.35 -6.20
CA ASN A 49 16.37 -1.24 -6.04
C ASN A 49 17.11 -1.61 -7.33
N CYS A 50 16.67 -2.65 -8.04
CA CYS A 50 17.21 -3.02 -9.35
C CYS A 50 16.99 -1.90 -10.38
N LEU A 51 15.80 -1.30 -10.43
CA LEU A 51 15.54 -0.18 -11.32
C LEU A 51 16.34 1.08 -10.99
N ASN A 52 16.68 1.32 -9.72
CA ASN A 52 17.46 2.50 -9.32
C ASN A 52 18.98 2.28 -9.39
N SER A 53 19.42 1.08 -9.75
CA SER A 53 20.84 0.78 -9.97
C SER A 53 21.28 1.15 -11.38
N ASP A 54 22.59 1.06 -11.65
CA ASP A 54 23.17 1.36 -12.97
C ASP A 54 22.80 0.33 -14.07
N PHE A 55 21.93 -0.64 -13.77
CA PHE A 55 21.44 -1.59 -14.75
C PHE A 55 20.55 -0.90 -15.78
N TYR A 56 20.94 -1.02 -17.06
CA TYR A 56 20.14 -0.51 -18.16
C TYR A 56 18.90 -1.39 -18.38
N VAL A 57 17.73 -0.76 -18.26
CA VAL A 57 16.43 -1.29 -18.65
C VAL A 57 15.87 -0.30 -19.67
N SER A 58 15.24 -0.78 -20.75
CA SER A 58 14.64 0.13 -21.73
C SER A 58 13.58 1.00 -21.06
N ARG A 59 13.34 2.19 -21.61
CA ARG A 59 12.35 3.12 -21.05
C ARG A 59 10.96 2.50 -21.01
N GLU A 60 10.61 1.72 -22.04
CA GLU A 60 9.33 1.04 -22.18
C GLU A 60 9.16 0.00 -21.07
N VAL A 61 10.17 -0.85 -20.86
CA VAL A 61 10.13 -1.88 -19.82
C VAL A 61 10.13 -1.26 -18.42
N ARG A 62 10.89 -0.18 -18.20
CA ARG A 62 10.85 0.55 -16.92
C ARG A 62 9.47 1.10 -16.63
N GLN A 63 8.83 1.75 -17.61
CA GLN A 63 7.50 2.32 -17.44
C GLN A 63 6.47 1.23 -17.11
N GLU A 64 6.50 0.11 -17.84
CA GLU A 64 5.63 -1.03 -17.56
C GLU A 64 5.83 -1.57 -16.12
N ILE A 65 7.08 -1.70 -15.69
CA ILE A 65 7.39 -2.15 -14.32
C ILE A 65 6.91 -1.15 -13.28
N GLU A 66 7.11 0.15 -13.48
CA GLU A 66 6.67 1.20 -12.55
C GLU A 66 5.14 1.27 -12.47
N ASP A 67 4.44 1.14 -13.59
CA ASP A 67 2.97 1.10 -13.65
C ASP A 67 2.41 -0.14 -12.91
N ILE A 68 3.12 -1.28 -12.97
CA ILE A 68 2.78 -2.52 -12.25
C ILE A 68 3.15 -2.46 -10.76
N LEU A 69 4.30 -1.89 -10.41
CA LEU A 69 4.73 -1.71 -9.01
C LEU A 69 3.79 -0.79 -8.24
N LEU A 70 3.29 0.23 -8.92
CA LEU A 70 2.35 1.22 -8.40
C LEU A 70 0.88 0.83 -8.64
N LEU A 71 0.59 -0.49 -8.71
CA LEU A 71 -0.76 -1.06 -8.71
C LEU A 71 -1.47 -0.92 -7.36
N PRO A 72 -1.71 0.30 -6.88
CA PRO A 72 -3.03 0.52 -6.30
C PRO A 72 -3.87 1.53 -7.07
N THR A 73 -3.34 2.59 -7.69
CA THR A 73 -4.24 3.71 -8.02
C THR A 73 -5.17 3.42 -9.20
N ALA A 74 -4.61 3.05 -10.36
CA ALA A 74 -5.41 2.81 -11.58
C ALA A 74 -6.35 1.60 -11.43
N GLU A 75 -5.90 0.54 -10.76
CA GLU A 75 -6.68 -0.68 -10.55
C GLU A 75 -7.75 -0.50 -9.45
N ILE A 76 -7.47 0.26 -8.38
CA ILE A 76 -8.48 0.64 -7.38
C ILE A 76 -9.53 1.57 -7.99
N GLU A 77 -9.13 2.56 -8.80
CA GLU A 77 -10.05 3.45 -9.50
C GLU A 77 -10.97 2.67 -10.44
N LYS A 78 -10.41 1.73 -11.20
CA LYS A 78 -11.17 0.86 -12.11
C LYS A 78 -12.19 -0.01 -11.36
N ARG A 79 -11.82 -0.59 -10.22
CA ARG A 79 -12.73 -1.37 -9.35
C ARG A 79 -13.83 -0.51 -8.71
N ASN A 80 -13.50 0.71 -8.30
CA ASN A 80 -14.47 1.66 -7.76
C ASN A 80 -15.47 2.13 -8.83
N SER A 81 -15.05 2.29 -10.09
CA SER A 81 -15.94 2.62 -11.21
C SER A 81 -16.82 1.46 -11.70
N ALA A 82 -16.46 0.22 -11.37
CA ALA A 82 -17.22 -0.98 -11.76
C ALA A 82 -18.33 -1.37 -10.77
N SER A 83 -18.49 -0.63 -9.67
CA SER A 83 -19.55 -0.83 -8.67
C SER A 83 -20.67 0.19 -8.90
N PHE A 84 -21.50 -0.06 -9.92
CA PHE A 84 -22.81 0.55 -10.11
C PHE A 84 -23.88 -0.54 -10.18
#